data_AF-A0A7X7VZC9-F1
#
_entry.id   AF-A0A7X7VZC9-F1
#
_cell.length_a   1.000
_cell.length_b   1.000
_cell.length_c   1.000
_cell.angle_alpha   90.00
_cell.angle_beta   90.00
_cell.angle_gamma   90.00
#
_symmetry.space_group_name_H-M   'P 1'
#
loop_
_entity.id
_entity.type
_entity.pdbx_description
1 polymer ?
#
loop_
_entity_poly.entity_id
_entity_poly.type
_entity_poly.pdbx_seq_one_letter_code
_entity_poly.pdbx_strand_id
1 'polypeptide(L)'
;MSETAMRKTARMVSNIAYGIGVVIVITLCGFFLFGSNQPVNPDAMIPIPLKEQALIWLAFGTMLMLPACMAVYKFNVTINSPNRKLSFALIFLPGFICSACALYLAGRVIYELIDYYLLR
;
A
#
# COMPACT_ATOMS: atom_id res chain seq x y z
N MET A 1 5.04 -23.39 -25.07
CA MET A 1 5.06 -21.91 -25.20
C MET A 1 6.50 -21.45 -25.24
N SER A 2 6.89 -20.59 -26.18
CA SER A 2 8.26 -20.06 -26.20
C SER A 2 8.53 -19.23 -24.94
N GLU A 3 9.77 -19.27 -24.44
CA GLU A 3 10.22 -18.54 -23.25
C GLU A 3 9.91 -17.03 -23.34
N THR A 4 9.97 -16.49 -24.56
CA THR A 4 9.64 -15.09 -24.89
C THR A 4 8.16 -14.75 -24.68
N ALA A 5 7.24 -15.66 -25.03
CA ALA A 5 5.81 -15.47 -24.84
C ALA A 5 5.44 -15.49 -23.35
N MET A 6 5.99 -16.44 -22.60
CA MET A 6 5.76 -16.57 -21.16
C MET A 6 6.21 -15.33 -20.39
N ARG A 7 7.37 -14.77 -20.75
CA ARG A 7 7.90 -13.54 -20.14
C ARG A 7 7.05 -12.30 -20.44
N LYS A 8 6.46 -12.23 -21.65
CA LYS A 8 5.56 -11.13 -22.06
C LYS A 8 4.23 -11.18 -21.30
N THR A 9 3.65 -12.37 -21.15
CA THR A 9 2.43 -12.58 -20.36
C THR A 9 2.66 -12.25 -18.89
N ALA A 10 3.76 -12.73 -18.29
CA ALA A 10 4.12 -12.43 -16.90
C ALA A 10 4.26 -10.91 -16.66
N ARG A 11 4.88 -10.18 -17.58
CA ARG A 11 4.97 -8.71 -17.52
C ARG A 11 3.59 -8.06 -17.55
N MET A 12 2.71 -8.52 -18.44
CA MET A 12 1.37 -7.93 -18.59
C MET A 12 0.53 -8.13 -17.32
N VAL A 13 0.53 -9.35 -16.76
CA VAL A 13 -0.16 -9.68 -15.51
C VAL A 13 0.40 -8.85 -14.35
N SER A 14 1.72 -8.74 -14.23
CA SER A 14 2.37 -7.94 -13.19
C SER A 14 1.99 -6.46 -13.27
N ASN A 15 1.91 -5.88 -14.47
CA ASN A 15 1.52 -4.49 -14.65
C ASN A 15 0.05 -4.25 -14.29
N ILE A 16 -0.84 -5.18 -14.65
CA ILE A 16 -2.27 -5.09 -14.30
C ILE A 16 -2.45 -5.17 -12.79
N ALA A 17 -1.84 -6.17 -12.15
CA ALA A 17 -1.91 -6.34 -10.70
C ALA A 17 -1.38 -5.11 -9.95
N TYR A 18 -0.25 -4.55 -10.42
CA TYR A 18 0.29 -3.32 -9.88
C TYR A 18 -0.65 -2.12 -10.10
N GLY A 19 -1.20 -1.95 -11.30
CA GLY A 19 -2.14 -0.87 -11.61
C GLY A 19 -3.38 -0.90 -10.71
N ILE A 20 -3.97 -2.08 -10.51
CA ILE A 20 -5.09 -2.26 -9.58
C ILE A 20 -4.68 -1.89 -8.16
N GLY A 21 -3.51 -2.36 -7.71
CA GLY A 21 -2.96 -2.00 -6.41
C GLY A 21 -2.80 -0.50 -6.22
N VAL A 22 -2.30 0.22 -7.24
CA VAL A 22 -2.09 1.67 -7.18
C VAL A 22 -3.42 2.40 -7.02
N VAL A 23 -4.44 2.02 -7.78
CA VAL A 23 -5.78 2.63 -7.69
C VAL A 23 -6.37 2.42 -6.30
N ILE A 24 -6.26 1.21 -5.74
CA ILE A 24 -6.75 0.90 -4.39
C ILE A 24 -6.00 1.74 -3.35
N VAL A 25 -4.68 1.82 -3.43
CA VAL A 25 -3.85 2.61 -2.51
C VAL A 25 -4.22 4.08 -2.55
N ILE A 26 -4.34 4.68 -3.73
CA ILE A 26 -4.73 6.09 -3.89
C ILE A 26 -6.11 6.33 -3.28
N THR A 27 -7.07 5.43 -3.54
CA THR A 27 -8.44 5.53 -3.03
C THR A 27 -8.48 5.46 -1.50
N LEU A 28 -7.81 4.47 -0.90
CA LEU A 28 -7.73 4.31 0.56
C LEU A 28 -6.97 5.46 1.21
N CYS A 29 -5.91 5.96 0.56
CA CYS A 29 -5.17 7.12 1.06
C CYS A 29 -6.04 8.38 1.03
N GLY A 30 -6.90 8.53 0.02
CA GLY A 30 -7.93 9.56 -0.02
C GLY A 30 -8.93 9.46 1.14
N PHE A 31 -9.43 8.25 1.43
CA PHE A 31 -10.30 8.03 2.59
C PHE A 31 -9.61 8.31 3.92
N PHE A 32 -8.32 8.00 4.05
CA PHE A 32 -7.57 8.33 5.26
C PHE A 32 -7.42 9.85 5.46
N LEU A 33 -7.09 10.59 4.39
CA LEU A 33 -6.86 12.04 4.46
C LEU A 33 -8.17 12.84 4.60
N PHE A 34 -9.21 12.47 3.85
CA PHE A 34 -10.45 13.24 3.73
C PHE A 34 -11.67 12.58 4.39
N GLY A 35 -11.54 11.36 4.91
CA GLY A 35 -12.64 10.64 5.54
C GLY A 35 -13.21 11.37 6.76
N SER A 36 -14.43 11.02 7.15
CA SER A 36 -14.99 11.53 8.40
C SER A 36 -14.33 10.84 9.60
N ASN A 37 -14.16 11.57 10.70
CA ASN A 37 -13.82 10.97 12.00
C ASN A 37 -15.04 10.31 12.66
N GLN A 38 -16.23 10.45 12.08
CA GLN A 38 -17.42 9.78 12.58
C GLN A 38 -17.36 8.29 12.26
N PRO A 39 -17.75 7.44 13.23
CA PRO A 39 -17.92 6.01 12.97
C PRO A 39 -19.02 5.82 11.93
N VAL A 40 -18.78 4.90 11.00
CA VAL A 40 -19.72 4.57 9.90
C VAL A 40 -21.03 4.05 10.48
N ASN A 41 -20.93 3.27 11.55
CA ASN A 41 -22.06 2.79 12.31
C ASN A 41 -21.80 3.06 13.81
N PRO A 42 -22.45 4.09 14.39
CA PRO A 42 -22.29 4.38 15.81
C PRO A 42 -22.83 3.28 16.73
N ASP A 43 -23.71 2.41 16.21
CA ASP A 43 -24.30 1.29 16.95
C ASP A 43 -23.45 0.01 16.90
N ALA A 44 -22.28 0.05 16.26
CA ALA A 44 -21.37 -1.08 16.22
C ALA A 44 -20.62 -1.26 17.56
N MET A 45 -20.46 -2.52 17.98
CA MET A 45 -19.75 -2.89 19.21
C MET A 45 -18.29 -2.38 19.28
N ILE A 46 -17.69 -2.05 18.14
CA ILE A 46 -16.45 -1.27 18.04
C ILE A 46 -16.68 -0.17 16.99
N PRO A 47 -16.88 1.09 17.41
CA PRO A 47 -17.12 2.20 16.49
C PRO A 47 -15.81 2.61 15.82
N ILE A 48 -15.42 1.89 14.76
CA ILE A 48 -14.20 2.19 13.99
C ILE A 48 -14.52 3.33 13.00
N PRO A 49 -13.80 4.47 13.07
CA PRO A 49 -13.96 5.54 12.09
C PRO A 49 -13.42 5.10 10.72
N LEU A 50 -14.03 5.63 9.66
CA LEU A 50 -13.69 5.27 8.27
C LEU A 50 -12.19 5.46 7.96
N LYS A 51 -11.54 6.44 8.62
CA LYS A 51 -10.10 6.69 8.51
C LYS A 51 -9.25 5.55 9.06
N GLU A 52 -9.57 5.04 10.25
CA GLU A 52 -8.80 3.96 10.86
C GLU A 52 -8.99 2.66 10.08
N GLN A 53 -10.20 2.41 9.58
CA GLN A 53 -10.45 1.27 8.70
C GLN A 53 -9.62 1.38 7.41
N ALA A 54 -9.59 2.54 6.77
CA ALA A 54 -8.77 2.76 5.58
C ALA A 54 -7.27 2.54 5.88
N LEU A 55 -6.79 2.99 7.05
CA LEU A 55 -5.41 2.81 7.48
C LEU A 55 -5.05 1.33 7.69
N ILE A 56 -5.94 0.54 8.29
CA ILE A 56 -5.76 -0.91 8.47
C ILE A 56 -5.67 -1.60 7.11
N TRP A 57 -6.56 -1.28 6.17
CA TRP A 57 -6.53 -1.82 4.82
C TRP A 57 -5.26 -1.42 4.05
N LEU A 58 -4.79 -0.18 4.23
CA LEU A 58 -3.51 0.29 3.70
C LEU A 58 -2.33 -0.51 4.26
N ALA A 59 -2.36 -0.82 5.56
CA ALA A 59 -1.33 -1.63 6.20
C ALA A 59 -1.31 -3.05 5.63
N PHE A 60 -2.45 -3.72 5.47
CA PHE A 60 -2.50 -5.02 4.77
C PHE A 60 -2.04 -4.93 3.32
N GLY A 61 -2.37 -3.82 2.65
CA GLY A 61 -1.93 -3.53 1.29
C GLY A 61 -0.41 -3.52 1.11
N THR A 62 0.39 -3.17 2.13
CA THR A 62 1.87 -3.21 2.05
C THR A 62 2.40 -4.58 1.66
N MET A 63 1.82 -5.64 2.20
CA MET A 63 2.27 -7.02 2.00
C MET A 63 2.08 -7.46 0.55
N LEU A 64 1.04 -6.96 -0.12
CA LEU A 64 0.76 -7.23 -1.54
C LEU A 64 1.51 -6.26 -2.46
N MET A 65 1.69 -5.01 -2.04
CA MET A 65 2.22 -3.95 -2.89
C MET A 65 3.73 -4.02 -3.07
N LEU A 66 4.48 -4.38 -2.02
CA LEU A 66 5.94 -4.56 -2.10
C LEU A 66 6.37 -5.63 -3.12
N PRO A 67 5.83 -6.86 -3.11
CA PRO A 67 6.17 -7.86 -4.13
C PRO A 67 5.67 -7.46 -5.52
N ALA A 68 4.54 -6.74 -5.64
CA ALA A 68 4.07 -6.23 -6.93
C ALA A 68 5.01 -5.17 -7.52
N CYS A 69 5.52 -4.23 -6.70
CA CYS A 69 6.53 -3.24 -7.12
C CYS A 69 7.81 -3.94 -7.59
N MET A 70 8.28 -4.94 -6.83
CA MET A 70 9.49 -5.71 -7.16
C MET A 70 9.32 -6.54 -8.44
N ALA A 71 8.15 -7.15 -8.63
CA ALA A 71 7.82 -7.91 -9.83
C ALA A 71 7.78 -7.00 -11.07
N VAL A 72 7.10 -5.85 -10.99
CA VAL A 72 7.08 -4.88 -12.10
C VAL A 72 8.48 -4.37 -12.40
N TYR A 73 9.28 -4.04 -11.39
CA TYR A 73 10.67 -3.61 -11.60
C TYR A 73 11.51 -4.68 -12.32
N LYS A 74 11.38 -5.95 -11.92
CA LYS A 74 12.14 -7.06 -12.50
C LYS A 74 11.69 -7.45 -13.91
N PHE A 75 10.38 -7.47 -14.17
CA PHE A 75 9.82 -7.87 -15.46
C PHE A 75 9.82 -6.72 -16.48
N ASN A 76 9.72 -5.48 -16.02
CA ASN A 76 9.78 -4.29 -16.84
C ASN A 76 11.26 -3.87 -17.01
N VAL A 77 12.03 -4.73 -17.69
CA VAL A 77 13.42 -4.49 -18.17
C VAL A 77 13.56 -3.17 -18.97
N THR A 78 12.45 -2.54 -19.34
CA THR A 78 12.32 -1.27 -20.06
C THR A 78 12.72 -0.04 -19.22
N ILE A 79 13.79 -0.10 -18.44
CA ILE A 79 14.38 1.06 -17.75
C ILE A 79 15.67 1.49 -18.46
N ASN A 80 15.69 1.40 -19.80
CA ASN A 80 16.80 1.89 -20.62
C ASN A 80 16.55 3.33 -21.11
N SER A 81 15.79 4.12 -20.34
CA SER A 81 15.50 5.53 -20.63
C SER A 81 16.41 6.44 -19.79
N PRO A 82 16.72 7.67 -20.25
CA PRO A 82 17.59 8.60 -19.53
C PRO A 82 17.08 8.96 -18.12
N ASN A 83 15.78 8.77 -17.85
CA ASN A 83 15.13 9.09 -16.57
C ASN A 83 14.88 7.85 -15.68
N ARG A 84 15.74 6.84 -15.77
CA ARG A 84 15.68 5.59 -14.99
C ARG A 84 15.40 5.78 -13.49
N LYS A 85 16.04 6.78 -12.87
CA LYS A 85 15.85 7.09 -11.44
C LYS A 85 14.42 7.55 -11.12
N LEU A 86 13.80 8.32 -12.01
CA LEU A 86 12.47 8.87 -11.81
C LEU A 86 11.39 7.80 -12.02
N SER A 87 11.56 6.93 -13.03
CA SER A 87 10.68 5.77 -13.20
C SER A 87 10.77 4.79 -12.02
N PHE A 88 11.97 4.58 -11.47
CA PHE A 88 12.15 3.78 -10.26
C PHE A 88 11.40 4.38 -9.06
N ALA A 89 11.58 5.68 -8.82
CA ALA A 89 10.91 6.37 -7.72
C ALA A 89 9.38 6.31 -7.84
N LEU A 90 8.83 6.51 -9.05
CA LEU A 90 7.38 6.43 -9.29
C LEU A 90 6.82 5.02 -9.05
N ILE A 91 7.56 3.96 -9.42
CA ILE A 91 7.11 2.57 -9.20
C ILE A 91 7.06 2.25 -7.71
N PHE A 92 8.04 2.71 -6.93
CA PHE A 92 8.15 2.44 -5.49
C PHE A 92 7.32 3.37 -4.61
N LEU A 93 6.89 4.53 -5.12
CA LEU A 93 6.10 5.53 -4.39
C LEU A 93 4.88 4.93 -3.65
N PRO A 94 3.98 4.16 -4.29
CA PRO A 94 2.83 3.57 -3.60
C PRO A 94 3.24 2.57 -2.52
N GLY A 95 4.29 1.78 -2.74
CA GLY A 95 4.84 0.89 -1.74
C GLY A 95 5.40 1.64 -0.53
N PHE A 96 6.06 2.77 -0.76
CA PHE A 96 6.57 3.65 0.29
C PHE A 96 5.43 4.28 1.11
N ILE A 97 4.39 4.78 0.45
CA ILE A 97 3.21 5.35 1.11
C ILE A 97 2.55 4.30 2.02
N CYS A 98 2.29 3.10 1.49
CA CYS A 98 1.75 2.02 2.29
C CYS A 98 2.66 1.68 3.49
N SER A 99 3.97 1.59 3.27
CA SER A 99 4.93 1.25 4.34
C SER A 99 4.97 2.31 5.44
N ALA A 100 4.89 3.59 5.08
CA ALA A 100 4.81 4.68 6.05
C ALA A 100 3.52 4.59 6.88
N CYS A 101 2.38 4.27 6.25
CA CYS A 101 1.12 4.03 6.96
C CYS A 101 1.21 2.84 7.92
N ALA A 102 1.83 1.73 7.51
CA ALA A 102 2.02 0.57 8.38
C ALA A 102 2.93 0.87 9.58
N LEU A 103 4.03 1.61 9.37
CA LEU A 103 4.92 2.05 10.44
C LEU A 103 4.21 3.00 11.41
N TYR A 104 3.39 3.93 10.92
CA TYR A 104 2.60 4.81 11.76
C TYR A 104 1.63 4.02 12.66
N LEU A 105 0.96 3.02 12.10
CA LEU A 105 0.02 2.16 12.84
C LEU A 105 0.76 1.35 13.92
N ALA A 106 1.90 0.74 13.58
CA ALA A 106 2.76 0.04 14.54
C ALA A 106 3.25 0.97 15.65
N GLY A 107 3.66 2.19 15.31
CA GLY A 107 4.10 3.19 16.28
C GLY A 107 2.99 3.59 17.26
N ARG A 108 1.75 3.76 16.78
CA ARG A 108 0.59 4.02 17.65
C ARG A 108 0.32 2.88 18.63
N VAL A 109 0.36 1.64 18.15
CA VAL A 109 0.14 0.46 19.00
C VAL A 109 1.22 0.36 20.08
N ILE A 110 2.49 0.59 19.72
CA ILE A 110 3.60 0.58 20.69
C ILE A 110 3.43 1.71 21.71
N TYR A 111 3.04 2.91 21.28
CA TYR A 111 2.83 4.03 22.18
C TYR A 111 1.71 3.75 23.19
N GLU A 112 0.56 3.22 22.74
CA GLU A 112 -0.53 2.84 23.65
C GLU A 112 -0.12 1.72 24.60
N LEU A 113 0.68 0.76 24.14
CA LEU A 113 1.20 -0.30 24.99
C LEU A 113 2.13 0.27 26.07
N ILE A 114 3.04 1.17 25.69
CA ILE A 114 3.95 1.84 26.63
C ILE A 114 3.15 2.63 27.65
N ASP A 115 2.18 3.44 27.21
CA ASP A 115 1.32 4.22 28.09
C ASP A 115 0.58 3.31 29.09
N TYR A 116 -0.02 2.22 28.59
CA TYR A 116 -0.70 1.25 29.45
C TYR A 116 0.21 0.58 30.48
N TYR A 117 1.47 0.29 30.14
CA TYR A 117 2.41 -0.39 31.04
C TYR A 117 3.19 0.56 31.97
N LEU A 118 3.36 1.84 31.62
CA LEU A 118 4.14 2.81 32.40
C LEU A 118 3.29 3.75 33.25
N LEU A 119 2.07 4.08 32.81
CA LEU A 119 1.18 5.03 33.49
C LEU A 119 0.06 4.35 34.30
N ARG A 120 -0.10 3.03 34.18
CA ARG A 120 -1.12 2.25 34.89
C ARG A 120 -0.52 1.04 35.59
#